data_AF-A0A928JSC6-F1
#
_entry.id   AF-A0A928JSC6-F1
#
_cell.length_a   1.000
_cell.length_b   1.000
_cell.length_c   1.000
_cell.angle_alpha   90.00
_cell.angle_beta   90.00
_cell.angle_gamma   90.00
#
_symmetry.space_group_name_H-M   'P 1'
#
loop_
_entity.id
_entity.type
_entity.pdbx_description
1 polymer ?
#
loop_
_entity_poly.entity_id
_entity_poly.type
_entity_poly.pdbx_seq_one_letter_code
_entity_poly.pdbx_strand_id
1 'polypeptide(L)'
;MKQLEYLSAAEIGREVNAGLISPTEVVRYFEQRIADGNGDLNAFVYTKFEEAEAAAKQIEDRIAKGEDVGPFAGVPFALKDFLPSKKGWTHSHGGVKALIREDPVDSEFTKAMEAAGGIAIGKTNAPAFGFRGTTDNHLYGPTRNPFGHRYNAGGSSGGSAAAVGGCLVPIAEGGDAGGSIRIPAAWCNLFGFKASVGTVPSVCRPDA
;
A
#
# COMPACT_ATOMS: atom_id res chain seq x y z
N MET A 1 17.77 -13.86 11.34
CA MET A 1 16.79 -12.76 11.42
C MET A 1 15.46 -13.33 10.95
N LYS A 2 14.34 -13.00 11.62
CA LYS A 2 13.02 -13.50 11.22
C LYS A 2 12.65 -12.94 9.85
N GLN A 3 12.16 -13.79 8.95
CA GLN A 3 11.73 -13.37 7.61
C GLN A 3 10.28 -12.88 7.68
N LEU A 4 10.11 -11.56 7.87
CA LEU A 4 8.79 -10.94 8.08
C LEU A 4 7.91 -10.96 6.82
N GLU A 5 8.50 -11.12 5.64
CA GLU A 5 7.80 -11.22 4.37
C GLU A 5 6.94 -12.49 4.22
N TYR A 6 7.19 -13.52 5.03
CA TYR A 6 6.36 -14.72 5.07
C TYR A 6 5.21 -14.64 6.07
N LEU A 7 5.15 -13.58 6.87
CA LEU A 7 4.03 -13.33 7.76
C LEU A 7 2.93 -12.56 7.02
N SER A 8 1.69 -12.94 7.25
CA SER A 8 0.54 -12.11 6.90
C SER A 8 0.52 -10.82 7.71
N ALA A 9 -0.16 -9.80 7.19
CA ALA A 9 -0.40 -8.55 7.92
C ALA A 9 -1.01 -8.78 9.31
N ALA A 10 -1.93 -9.73 9.44
CA ALA A 10 -2.54 -10.08 10.73
C ALA A 10 -1.56 -10.77 11.69
N GLU A 11 -0.61 -11.57 11.17
CA GLU A 11 0.45 -12.17 12.00
C GLU A 11 1.41 -11.11 12.52
N ILE A 12 1.86 -10.19 11.65
CA ILE A 12 2.71 -9.07 12.05
C ILE A 12 2.03 -8.26 13.16
N GLY A 13 0.77 -7.86 12.96
CA GLY A 13 0.02 -7.09 13.97
C GLY A 13 -0.12 -7.84 15.30
N ARG A 14 -0.34 -9.16 15.28
CA ARG A 14 -0.39 -9.98 16.50
C ARG A 14 0.96 -10.03 17.22
N GLU A 15 2.05 -10.20 16.48
CA GLU A 15 3.38 -10.30 17.07
C GLU A 15 3.87 -8.97 17.65
N VAL A 16 3.54 -7.86 17.00
CA VAL A 16 3.77 -6.51 17.52
C VAL A 16 2.99 -6.29 18.82
N ASN A 17 1.68 -6.61 18.83
CA ASN A 17 0.86 -6.49 20.04
C ASN A 17 1.36 -7.39 21.19
N ALA A 18 1.98 -8.54 20.87
CA ALA A 18 2.59 -9.43 21.85
C ALA A 18 4.00 -9.00 22.31
N GLY A 19 4.55 -7.92 21.75
CA GLY A 19 5.91 -7.46 22.03
C GLY A 19 7.02 -8.40 21.52
N LEU A 20 6.72 -9.27 20.55
CA LEU A 20 7.68 -10.24 20.00
C LEU A 20 8.56 -9.63 18.90
N ILE A 21 8.07 -8.59 18.22
CA ILE A 21 8.79 -7.77 17.23
C ILE A 21 8.36 -6.32 17.44
N SER A 22 9.26 -5.35 17.25
CA SER A 22 8.88 -3.94 17.39
C SER A 22 8.30 -3.36 16.08
N PRO A 23 7.38 -2.37 16.15
CA PRO A 23 6.90 -1.67 14.95
C PRO A 23 8.06 -1.07 14.12
N THR A 24 9.10 -0.56 14.78
CA THR A 24 10.26 0.06 14.15
C THR A 24 11.12 -0.97 13.41
N GLU A 25 11.28 -2.17 13.96
CA GLU A 25 11.91 -3.30 13.27
C GLU A 25 11.11 -3.72 12.03
N VAL A 26 9.78 -3.78 12.13
CA VAL A 26 8.92 -4.13 10.99
C VAL A 26 9.05 -3.12 9.86
N VAL A 27 8.93 -1.82 10.14
CA VAL A 27 9.01 -0.78 9.09
C VAL A 27 10.38 -0.81 8.41
N ARG A 28 11.48 -0.86 9.17
CA ARG A 28 12.83 -0.94 8.60
C ARG A 28 13.04 -2.17 7.72
N TYR A 29 12.45 -3.31 8.12
CA TYR A 29 12.52 -4.52 7.32
C TYR A 29 11.90 -4.31 5.94
N PHE A 30 10.67 -3.79 5.88
CA PHE A 30 9.97 -3.59 4.62
C PHE A 30 10.50 -2.40 3.82
N GLU A 31 11.04 -1.37 4.46
CA GLU A 31 11.81 -0.33 3.78
C GLU A 31 12.99 -0.92 2.99
N GLN A 32 13.80 -1.76 3.63
CA GLN A 32 14.93 -2.42 2.97
C GLN A 32 14.46 -3.31 1.82
N ARG A 33 13.37 -4.07 2.02
CA ARG A 33 12.75 -4.87 0.95
C ARG A 33 12.33 -4.01 -0.24
N ILE A 34 11.71 -2.85 0.00
CA ILE A 34 11.31 -1.91 -1.06
C ILE A 34 12.55 -1.36 -1.76
N ALA A 35 13.58 -0.94 -1.01
CA ALA A 35 14.82 -0.42 -1.57
C ALA A 35 15.50 -1.43 -2.51
N ASP A 36 15.55 -2.70 -2.10
CA ASP A 36 16.21 -3.75 -2.87
C ASP A 36 15.37 -4.26 -4.06
N GLY A 37 14.04 -4.35 -3.90
CA GLY A 37 13.16 -5.02 -4.86
C GLY A 37 12.42 -4.08 -5.82
N ASN A 38 12.21 -2.81 -5.47
CA ASN A 38 11.37 -1.94 -6.27
C ASN A 38 11.99 -1.58 -7.63
N GLY A 39 13.32 -1.56 -7.75
CA GLY A 39 14.00 -1.30 -9.02
C GLY A 39 13.63 -2.32 -10.12
N ASP A 40 13.40 -3.57 -9.73
CA ASP A 40 13.03 -4.64 -10.67
C ASP A 40 11.55 -4.65 -11.03
N LEU A 41 10.68 -4.22 -10.11
CA LEU A 41 9.22 -4.31 -10.25
C LEU A 41 8.57 -3.01 -10.69
N ASN A 42 9.13 -1.86 -10.31
CA ASN A 42 8.52 -0.54 -10.45
C ASN A 42 7.11 -0.51 -9.85
N ALA A 43 6.98 -1.02 -8.63
CA ALA A 43 5.72 -1.16 -7.90
C ALA A 43 5.38 0.12 -7.11
N PHE A 44 6.38 0.77 -6.49
CA PHE A 44 6.27 2.05 -5.80
C PHE A 44 6.77 3.20 -6.67
N VAL A 45 6.04 4.31 -6.64
CA VAL A 45 6.36 5.56 -7.34
C VAL A 45 6.61 6.74 -6.38
N TYR A 46 6.28 6.54 -5.11
CA TYR A 46 6.47 7.50 -4.04
C TYR A 46 6.65 6.74 -2.73
N THR A 47 7.59 7.15 -1.88
CA THR A 47 7.83 6.57 -0.55
C THR A 47 8.01 7.68 0.48
N LYS A 48 7.68 7.38 1.73
CA LYS A 48 7.80 8.32 2.86
C LYS A 48 8.34 7.59 4.10
N PHE A 49 9.54 7.02 3.96
CA PHE A 49 10.12 6.14 4.98
C PHE A 49 10.35 6.85 6.32
N GLU A 50 10.80 8.10 6.33
CA GLU A 50 11.01 8.85 7.58
C GLU A 50 9.70 9.09 8.33
N GLU A 51 8.60 9.31 7.60
CA GLU A 51 7.27 9.44 8.20
C GLU A 51 6.77 8.08 8.73
N ALA A 52 7.02 7.00 8.00
CA ALA A 52 6.69 5.64 8.42
C ALA A 52 7.48 5.22 9.68
N GLU A 53 8.77 5.53 9.76
CA GLU A 53 9.60 5.29 10.96
C GLU A 53 9.10 6.11 12.17
N ALA A 54 8.75 7.37 11.96
CA ALA A 54 8.18 8.21 13.01
C ALA A 54 6.84 7.65 13.53
N ALA A 55 5.97 7.18 12.63
CA ALA A 55 4.71 6.54 12.99
C ALA A 55 4.94 5.22 13.75
N ALA A 56 5.91 4.39 13.33
CA ALA A 56 6.29 3.18 14.03
C ALA A 56 6.73 3.46 15.47
N LYS A 57 7.57 4.49 15.66
CA LYS A 57 8.01 4.92 16.99
C LYS A 57 6.84 5.36 17.87
N GLN A 58 5.87 6.10 17.30
CA GLN A 58 4.67 6.50 18.04
C GLN A 58 3.84 5.29 18.49
N ILE A 59 3.70 4.26 17.64
CA ILE A 59 3.02 3.02 18.02
C ILE A 59 3.78 2.30 19.13
N GLU A 60 5.11 2.22 19.04
CA GLU A 60 5.97 1.61 20.05
C GLU A 60 5.83 2.31 21.41
N ASP A 61 5.84 3.65 21.43
CA ASP A 61 5.63 4.45 22.64
C ASP A 61 4.23 4.24 23.25
N ARG A 62 3.20 4.01 22.43
CA ARG A 62 1.82 3.71 22.88
C ARG A 62 1.69 2.29 23.45
N ILE A 63 2.33 1.30 22.81
CA ILE A 63 2.43 -0.07 23.35
C ILE A 63 3.10 -0.06 24.72
N ALA A 64 4.20 0.69 24.88
CA ALA A 64 4.91 0.79 26.15
C ALA A 64 4.06 1.39 27.29
N LYS A 65 3.03 2.19 26.94
CA LYS A 65 2.05 2.74 27.89
C LYS A 65 0.86 1.81 28.15
N GLY A 66 0.80 0.64 27.49
CA GLY A 66 -0.30 -0.30 27.59
C GLY A 66 -1.56 0.14 26.84
N GLU A 67 -1.43 1.03 25.84
CA GLU A 67 -2.56 1.45 25.02
C GLU A 67 -2.92 0.39 23.97
N ASP A 68 -4.20 0.29 23.62
CA ASP A 68 -4.64 -0.46 22.44
C ASP A 68 -4.24 0.31 21.17
N VAL A 69 -3.38 -0.32 20.38
CA VAL A 69 -2.85 0.21 19.11
C VAL A 69 -3.50 -0.45 17.88
N GLY A 70 -4.47 -1.34 18.08
CA GLY A 70 -5.26 -1.96 17.03
C GLY A 70 -4.64 -3.22 16.41
N PRO A 71 -5.44 -3.93 15.58
CA PRO A 71 -5.06 -5.24 15.04
C PRO A 71 -3.96 -5.19 13.97
N PHE A 72 -3.69 -4.02 13.39
CA PHE A 72 -2.66 -3.80 12.39
C PHE A 72 -1.44 -3.06 12.95
N ALA A 73 -1.27 -3.03 14.28
CA ALA A 73 -0.14 -2.38 14.94
C ALA A 73 1.20 -2.67 14.25
N GLY A 74 1.85 -1.62 13.75
CA GLY A 74 3.16 -1.71 13.11
C GLY A 74 3.17 -2.30 11.69
N VAL A 75 2.02 -2.65 11.12
CA VAL A 75 1.93 -3.26 9.78
C VAL A 75 2.09 -2.19 8.70
N PRO A 76 3.13 -2.26 7.84
CA PRO A 76 3.28 -1.33 6.74
C PRO A 76 2.27 -1.65 5.63
N PHE A 77 1.68 -0.62 5.04
CA PHE A 77 0.79 -0.74 3.90
C PHE A 77 1.07 0.33 2.84
N ALA A 78 0.76 0.00 1.59
CA ALA A 78 0.91 0.91 0.46
C ALA A 78 -0.45 1.37 -0.09
N LEU A 79 -0.48 2.56 -0.69
CA LEU A 79 -1.68 3.19 -1.23
C LEU A 79 -1.57 3.34 -2.75
N LYS A 80 -2.62 3.07 -3.51
CA LYS A 80 -2.54 3.27 -4.97
C LYS A 80 -2.44 4.76 -5.33
N ASP A 81 -1.56 5.13 -6.28
CA ASP A 81 -1.38 6.50 -6.78
C ASP A 81 -2.52 6.95 -7.72
N PHE A 82 -3.76 6.89 -7.22
CA PHE A 82 -4.96 7.47 -7.85
C PHE A 82 -6.05 7.70 -6.79
N LEU A 83 -6.35 6.68 -6.01
CA LEU A 83 -7.15 6.73 -4.79
C LEU A 83 -6.66 5.55 -3.94
N PRO A 84 -6.52 5.72 -2.60
CA PRO A 84 -6.98 6.84 -1.79
C PRO A 84 -5.94 7.95 -1.56
N SER A 85 -6.40 9.07 -0.99
CA SER A 85 -5.56 10.19 -0.59
C SER A 85 -4.89 9.99 0.78
N LYS A 86 -3.71 10.59 0.94
CA LYS A 86 -2.94 10.66 2.20
C LYS A 86 -2.37 12.08 2.33
N LYS A 87 -2.81 12.85 3.32
CA LYS A 87 -2.54 14.28 3.45
C LYS A 87 -1.04 14.59 3.36
N GLY A 88 -0.68 15.57 2.54
CA GLY A 88 0.70 16.02 2.34
C GLY A 88 1.54 15.10 1.44
N TRP A 89 1.01 13.97 0.97
CA TRP A 89 1.72 13.10 0.03
C TRP A 89 1.48 13.52 -1.40
N THR A 90 2.48 13.29 -2.25
CA THR A 90 2.35 13.49 -3.70
C THR A 90 1.32 12.53 -4.28
N HIS A 91 0.47 13.07 -5.15
CA HIS A 91 -0.55 12.34 -5.88
C HIS A 91 -0.49 12.75 -7.35
N SER A 92 -0.25 11.78 -8.24
CA SER A 92 -0.05 12.02 -9.67
C SER A 92 -1.20 11.54 -10.57
N HIS A 93 -2.26 10.96 -9.98
CA HIS A 93 -3.39 10.36 -10.70
C HIS A 93 -2.97 9.28 -11.71
N GLY A 94 -2.01 8.43 -11.34
CA GLY A 94 -1.50 7.36 -12.20
C GLY A 94 -0.52 7.84 -13.27
N GLY A 95 0.34 8.80 -12.91
CA GLY A 95 1.40 9.31 -13.78
C GLY A 95 1.00 10.47 -14.69
N VAL A 96 -0.05 11.22 -14.36
CA VAL A 96 -0.51 12.39 -15.12
C VAL A 96 0.24 13.63 -14.64
N LYS A 97 1.37 13.93 -15.29
CA LYS A 97 2.30 15.01 -14.89
C LYS A 97 1.63 16.37 -14.61
N ALA A 98 0.63 16.74 -15.41
CA ALA A 98 -0.07 18.02 -15.27
C ALA A 98 -0.99 18.11 -14.03
N LEU A 99 -1.28 16.99 -13.37
CA LEU A 99 -2.16 16.91 -12.20
C LEU A 99 -1.44 16.62 -10.89
N ILE A 100 -0.10 16.51 -10.93
CA ILE A 100 0.72 16.28 -9.73
C ILE A 100 0.44 17.38 -8.72
N ARG A 101 0.04 16.96 -7.52
CA ARG A 101 -0.23 17.82 -6.37
C ARG A 101 -0.04 17.07 -5.06
N GLU A 102 -0.08 17.79 -3.96
CA GLU A 102 -0.21 17.16 -2.65
C GLU A 102 -1.69 16.88 -2.34
N ASP A 103 -1.95 15.74 -1.73
CA ASP A 103 -3.26 15.40 -1.20
C ASP A 103 -3.63 16.34 -0.04
N PRO A 104 -4.79 17.02 -0.07
CA PRO A 104 -5.14 18.00 0.96
C PRO A 104 -5.67 17.35 2.25
N VAL A 105 -6.14 16.10 2.16
CA VAL A 105 -6.79 15.37 3.26
C VAL A 105 -6.52 13.88 3.14
N ASP A 106 -6.56 13.19 4.28
CA ASP A 106 -6.61 11.73 4.33
C ASP A 106 -7.97 11.22 3.89
N SER A 107 -7.98 10.12 3.13
CA SER A 107 -9.20 9.38 2.87
C SER A 107 -9.70 8.67 4.13
N GLU A 108 -10.97 8.28 4.16
CA GLU A 108 -11.52 7.47 5.25
C GLU A 108 -10.87 6.08 5.34
N PHE A 109 -10.45 5.48 4.23
CA PHE A 109 -9.68 4.23 4.25
C PHE A 109 -8.34 4.43 4.99
N THR A 110 -7.61 5.48 4.61
CA THR A 110 -6.30 5.81 5.20
C THR A 110 -6.43 6.03 6.70
N LYS A 111 -7.41 6.86 7.12
CA LYS A 111 -7.69 7.10 8.54
C LYS A 111 -8.04 5.82 9.29
N ALA A 112 -8.90 4.97 8.71
CA ALA A 112 -9.31 3.73 9.36
C ALA A 112 -8.14 2.73 9.52
N MET A 113 -7.29 2.61 8.49
CA MET A 113 -6.11 1.74 8.54
C MET A 113 -5.10 2.23 9.58
N GLU A 114 -4.85 3.54 9.66
CA GLU A 114 -3.93 4.13 10.64
C GLU A 114 -4.49 4.08 12.07
N ALA A 115 -5.81 4.29 12.24
CA ALA A 115 -6.48 4.09 13.52
C ALA A 115 -6.41 2.64 14.01
N ALA A 116 -6.35 1.67 13.09
CA ALA A 116 -6.13 0.26 13.40
C ALA A 116 -4.66 -0.10 13.63
N GLY A 117 -3.74 0.87 13.60
CA GLY A 117 -2.31 0.69 13.86
C GLY A 117 -1.44 0.46 12.63
N GLY A 118 -2.03 0.46 11.43
CA GLY A 118 -1.27 0.35 10.19
C GLY A 118 -0.42 1.58 9.91
N ILE A 119 0.67 1.40 9.16
CA ILE A 119 1.62 2.46 8.81
C ILE A 119 1.68 2.62 7.29
N ALA A 120 1.22 3.76 6.76
CA ALA A 120 1.36 4.05 5.34
C ALA A 120 2.84 4.27 4.99
N ILE A 121 3.38 3.56 3.99
CA ILE A 121 4.81 3.64 3.62
C ILE A 121 5.09 4.30 2.27
N GLY A 122 4.11 4.33 1.37
CA GLY A 122 4.27 4.93 0.05
C GLY A 122 3.07 4.76 -0.87
N LYS A 123 3.18 5.32 -2.08
CA LYS A 123 2.20 5.15 -3.14
C LYS A 123 2.69 4.17 -4.21
N THR A 124 1.83 3.25 -4.61
CA THR A 124 2.10 2.29 -5.68
C THR A 124 1.67 2.80 -7.04
N ASN A 125 2.36 2.35 -8.08
CA ASN A 125 2.11 2.71 -9.47
C ASN A 125 0.68 2.34 -9.93
N ALA A 126 0.14 3.12 -10.85
CA ALA A 126 -1.17 2.93 -11.47
C ALA A 126 -1.13 3.49 -12.92
N PRO A 127 -1.97 2.99 -13.84
CA PRO A 127 -2.19 3.69 -15.10
C PRO A 127 -2.97 4.99 -14.86
N ALA A 128 -2.89 5.92 -15.81
CA ALA A 128 -3.57 7.21 -15.74
C ALA A 128 -5.04 7.05 -15.35
N PHE A 129 -5.44 7.69 -14.25
CA PHE A 129 -6.78 7.66 -13.67
C PHE A 129 -7.34 6.26 -13.36
N GLY A 130 -6.47 5.24 -13.27
CA GLY A 130 -6.90 3.87 -13.08
C GLY A 130 -7.68 3.26 -14.26
N PHE A 131 -7.66 3.87 -15.45
CA PHE A 131 -8.47 3.46 -16.61
C PHE A 131 -7.73 2.51 -17.58
N ARG A 132 -7.09 1.46 -17.04
CA ARG A 132 -6.50 0.39 -17.87
C ARG A 132 -6.36 -0.93 -17.09
N GLY A 133 -6.49 -2.06 -17.78
CA GLY A 133 -6.24 -3.41 -17.24
C GLY A 133 -4.77 -3.81 -17.12
N THR A 134 -3.85 -2.89 -17.38
CA THR A 134 -2.40 -3.00 -17.15
C THR A 134 -1.94 -1.79 -16.36
N THR A 135 -0.80 -1.91 -15.66
CA THR A 135 -0.19 -0.80 -14.96
C THR A 135 1.05 -0.33 -15.71
N ASP A 136 0.87 0.76 -16.44
CA ASP A 136 1.89 1.52 -17.16
C ASP A 136 1.43 2.98 -17.32
N ASN A 137 2.37 3.92 -17.28
CA ASN A 137 2.12 5.32 -17.60
C ASN A 137 3.42 5.99 -18.11
N HIS A 138 3.29 7.17 -18.71
CA HIS A 138 4.43 7.89 -19.29
C HIS A 138 5.41 8.46 -18.26
N LEU A 139 4.98 8.67 -17.01
CA LEU A 139 5.80 9.32 -15.99
C LEU A 139 6.75 8.33 -15.30
N TYR A 140 6.23 7.17 -14.92
CA TYR A 140 6.93 6.16 -14.13
C TYR A 140 7.21 4.88 -14.90
N GLY A 141 6.58 4.67 -16.06
CA GLY A 141 6.74 3.45 -16.85
C GLY A 141 5.91 2.27 -16.33
N PRO A 142 6.15 1.05 -16.86
CA PRO A 142 5.36 -0.14 -16.56
C PRO A 142 5.74 -0.77 -15.21
N THR A 143 4.75 -1.32 -14.52
CA THR A 143 4.96 -2.24 -13.38
C THR A 143 5.04 -3.67 -13.89
N ARG A 144 6.08 -4.39 -13.44
CA ARG A 144 6.37 -5.77 -13.83
C ARG A 144 5.77 -6.77 -12.85
N ASN A 145 5.41 -7.93 -13.36
CA ASN A 145 4.88 -9.03 -12.56
C ASN A 145 6.01 -9.69 -11.74
N PRO A 146 5.86 -9.88 -10.42
CA PRO A 146 6.91 -10.45 -9.56
C PRO A 146 7.23 -11.93 -9.86
N PHE A 147 6.34 -12.67 -10.52
CA PHE A 147 6.58 -14.06 -10.95
C PHE A 147 7.14 -14.16 -12.38
N GLY A 148 7.30 -13.03 -13.06
CA GLY A 148 7.91 -12.96 -14.38
C GLY A 148 8.08 -11.53 -14.87
N HIS A 149 9.29 -10.98 -14.70
CA HIS A 149 9.57 -9.55 -14.94
C HIS A 149 9.38 -9.08 -16.40
N ARG A 150 9.14 -9.99 -17.34
CA ARG A 150 8.79 -9.68 -18.74
C ARG A 150 7.31 -9.36 -18.93
N TYR A 151 6.47 -9.67 -17.95
CA TYR A 151 5.02 -9.50 -18.01
C TYR A 151 4.57 -8.30 -17.18
N ASN A 152 3.42 -7.73 -17.54
CA ASN A 152 2.79 -6.67 -16.75
C ASN A 152 2.12 -7.27 -15.50
N ALA A 153 2.08 -6.49 -14.41
CA ALA A 153 1.42 -6.90 -13.16
C ALA A 153 -0.13 -6.88 -13.23
N GLY A 154 -0.71 -6.51 -14.36
CA GLY A 154 -2.15 -6.30 -14.51
C GLY A 154 -2.54 -4.92 -14.01
N GLY A 155 -3.84 -4.61 -14.00
CA GLY A 155 -4.28 -3.27 -13.67
C GLY A 155 -5.77 -3.12 -13.40
N SER A 156 -6.19 -1.98 -12.87
CA SER A 156 -5.33 -0.80 -12.68
C SER A 156 -4.53 -0.74 -11.37
N SER A 157 -4.71 -1.68 -10.43
CA SER A 157 -3.96 -1.73 -9.17
C SER A 157 -2.73 -2.66 -9.25
N GLY A 158 -2.05 -2.67 -10.39
CA GLY A 158 -0.88 -3.53 -10.63
C GLY A 158 0.31 -3.20 -9.74
N GLY A 159 0.54 -1.92 -9.42
CA GLY A 159 1.55 -1.52 -8.44
C GLY A 159 1.31 -2.17 -7.07
N SER A 160 0.07 -2.10 -6.57
CA SER A 160 -0.36 -2.71 -5.31
C SER A 160 -0.13 -4.23 -5.33
N ALA A 161 -0.57 -4.91 -6.39
CA ALA A 161 -0.41 -6.35 -6.51
C ALA A 161 1.06 -6.79 -6.66
N ALA A 162 1.86 -6.04 -7.42
CA ALA A 162 3.30 -6.32 -7.55
C ALA A 162 4.04 -6.08 -6.23
N ALA A 163 3.67 -5.05 -5.47
CA ALA A 163 4.27 -4.76 -4.17
C ALA A 163 4.02 -5.91 -3.17
N VAL A 164 2.79 -6.42 -3.10
CA VAL A 164 2.46 -7.55 -2.21
C VAL A 164 3.02 -8.86 -2.74
N GLY A 165 2.83 -9.17 -4.03
CA GLY A 165 3.32 -10.42 -4.65
C GLY A 165 4.84 -10.50 -4.71
N GLY A 166 5.52 -9.35 -4.78
CA GLY A 166 6.98 -9.22 -4.69
C GLY A 166 7.51 -9.15 -3.26
N CYS A 167 6.66 -9.35 -2.24
CA CYS A 167 7.08 -9.35 -0.84
C CYS A 167 7.77 -8.03 -0.43
N LEU A 168 7.28 -6.89 -0.93
CA LEU A 168 7.75 -5.54 -0.60
C LEU A 168 6.93 -4.91 0.54
N VAL A 169 5.66 -5.29 0.65
CA VAL A 169 4.76 -4.97 1.78
C VAL A 169 3.78 -6.13 1.99
N PRO A 170 3.29 -6.35 3.21
CA PRO A 170 2.36 -7.46 3.50
C PRO A 170 0.94 -7.20 3.00
N ILE A 171 0.56 -5.94 2.80
CA ILE A 171 -0.77 -5.53 2.32
C ILE A 171 -0.68 -4.20 1.57
N ALA A 172 -1.53 -4.03 0.56
CA ALA A 172 -1.66 -2.78 -0.17
C ALA A 172 -3.12 -2.53 -0.51
N GLU A 173 -3.49 -1.26 -0.56
CA GLU A 173 -4.77 -0.81 -1.06
C GLU A 173 -4.80 -0.85 -2.59
N GLY A 174 -5.97 -1.12 -3.16
CA GLY A 174 -6.27 -0.78 -4.55
C GLY A 174 -7.77 -0.54 -4.75
N GLY A 175 -8.12 0.08 -5.89
CA GLY A 175 -9.50 0.30 -6.31
C GLY A 175 -9.95 -0.64 -7.43
N ASP A 176 -11.23 -1.05 -7.43
CA ASP A 176 -11.83 -1.97 -8.43
C ASP A 176 -13.21 -1.47 -8.89
N ALA A 177 -13.25 -0.93 -10.11
CA ALA A 177 -14.49 -0.60 -10.82
C ALA A 177 -14.87 -1.66 -11.87
N GLY A 178 -13.87 -2.22 -12.56
CA GLY A 178 -14.05 -3.17 -13.66
C GLY A 178 -13.15 -4.41 -13.58
N GLY A 179 -12.68 -4.76 -12.39
CA GLY A 179 -11.70 -5.83 -12.17
C GLY A 179 -10.35 -5.35 -11.65
N SER A 180 -10.18 -4.05 -11.38
CA SER A 180 -8.88 -3.45 -11.14
C SER A 180 -8.15 -3.87 -9.85
N ILE A 181 -8.79 -4.59 -8.93
CA ILE A 181 -8.12 -5.34 -7.85
C ILE A 181 -7.99 -6.81 -8.25
N ARG A 182 -9.09 -7.42 -8.73
CA ARG A 182 -9.18 -8.86 -8.99
C ARG A 182 -8.24 -9.33 -10.11
N ILE A 183 -8.13 -8.56 -11.20
CA ILE A 183 -7.25 -8.84 -12.35
C ILE A 183 -5.78 -8.86 -11.91
N PRO A 184 -5.20 -7.77 -11.35
CA PRO A 184 -3.80 -7.79 -10.95
C PRO A 184 -3.53 -8.75 -9.79
N ALA A 185 -4.48 -8.97 -8.87
CA ALA A 185 -4.34 -9.99 -7.84
C ALA A 185 -4.21 -11.40 -8.45
N ALA A 186 -5.05 -11.75 -9.42
CA ALA A 186 -4.97 -13.03 -10.11
C ALA A 186 -3.63 -13.19 -10.87
N TRP A 187 -3.14 -12.13 -11.50
CA TRP A 187 -1.88 -12.17 -12.26
C TRP A 187 -0.65 -12.26 -11.36
N CYS A 188 -0.70 -11.66 -10.17
CA CYS A 188 0.37 -11.66 -9.20
C CYS A 188 0.20 -12.74 -8.11
N ASN A 189 -0.63 -13.76 -8.34
CA ASN A 189 -0.83 -14.89 -7.42
C ASN A 189 -1.24 -14.46 -5.98
N LEU A 190 -2.24 -13.58 -5.87
CA LEU A 190 -2.70 -13.01 -4.61
C LEU A 190 -4.21 -13.17 -4.40
N PHE A 191 -4.62 -13.02 -3.15
CA PHE A 191 -5.99 -12.67 -2.82
C PHE A 191 -6.23 -11.17 -3.07
N GLY A 192 -7.27 -10.85 -3.83
CA GLY A 192 -7.72 -9.49 -4.06
C GLY A 192 -9.21 -9.37 -3.76
N PHE A 193 -9.57 -8.55 -2.77
CA PHE A 193 -10.95 -8.42 -2.32
C PHE A 193 -11.56 -7.08 -2.76
N LYS A 194 -12.53 -7.14 -3.67
CA LYS A 194 -13.42 -6.02 -3.96
C LYS A 194 -14.62 -6.09 -3.03
N ALA A 195 -14.68 -5.20 -2.04
CA ALA A 195 -15.84 -5.09 -1.16
C ALA A 195 -17.13 -4.77 -1.94
N SER A 196 -18.26 -5.01 -1.29
CA SER A 196 -19.56 -4.53 -1.78
C SER A 196 -19.55 -3.01 -1.89
N VAL A 197 -20.26 -2.49 -2.89
CA VAL A 197 -20.35 -1.05 -3.10
C VAL A 197 -20.97 -0.40 -1.86
N GLY A 198 -20.31 0.63 -1.31
CA GLY A 198 -20.74 1.32 -0.09
C GLY A 198 -20.12 0.80 1.21
N THR A 199 -19.41 -0.34 1.19
CA THR A 199 -18.71 -0.86 2.39
C THR A 199 -17.49 -0.03 2.74
N VAL A 200 -16.66 0.31 1.74
CA VAL A 200 -15.53 1.22 1.91
C VAL A 200 -15.98 2.61 1.48
N PRO A 201 -15.92 3.64 2.34
CA PRO A 201 -16.37 4.99 1.98
C PRO A 201 -15.57 5.54 0.80
N SER A 202 -16.27 6.13 -0.18
CA SER A 202 -15.66 6.84 -1.30
C SER A 202 -16.29 8.22 -1.44
N VAL A 203 -15.50 9.26 -1.18
CA VAL A 203 -15.90 10.68 -1.24
C VAL A 203 -16.25 11.16 -2.65
N CYS A 204 -15.98 10.36 -3.69
CA CYS A 204 -16.27 10.72 -5.08
C CYS A 204 -17.69 10.34 -5.54
N ARG A 205 -18.50 9.71 -4.68
CA ARG A 205 -19.89 9.40 -5.04
C ARG A 205 -20.79 10.50 -4.48
N PRO A 206 -21.35 11.38 -5.32
CA PRO A 206 -22.45 12.21 -4.85
C PRO A 206 -23.61 11.27 -4.47
N ASP A 207 -24.15 11.46 -3.27
CA ASP A 207 -25.50 11.02 -2.98
C ASP A 207 -26.41 11.83 -3.90
N ALA A 208 -27.20 11.14 -4.74
CA ALA A 208 -28.19 11.79 -5.59
C ALA A 208 -29.34 12.34 -4.74
#